data_AF-A0A9Q1BX71-F1
#
_entry.id   AF-A0A9Q1BX71-F1
#
_cell.length_a   1.000
_cell.length_b   1.000
_cell.length_c   1.000
_cell.angle_alpha   90.00
_cell.angle_beta   90.00
_cell.angle_gamma   90.00
#
_symmetry.space_group_name_H-M   'P 1'
#
loop_
_entity.id
_entity.type
_entity.pdbx_description
1 polymer ?
#
loop_
_entity_poly.entity_id
_entity_poly.type
_entity_poly.pdbx_seq_one_letter_code
_entity_poly.pdbx_strand_id
1 'polypeptide(L)'
;MCPGKKEFVSVKTAGGRVHMQKRLLLFNLGEVHRLFVAETNIDISRSNFCELRLKHIVPMSAGDQDVCLCRYHENINMMVTSLNKVVPLLPASADEVLNATVCSMENEECVNRQCPTCGTDNLDELFATSDIIPVTFYQWTNVDGRIQK
;
A
#
# COMPACT_ATOMS: atom_id res chain seq x y z
N MET A 1 7.62 4.77 -1.28
CA MET A 1 8.69 5.80 -1.47
C MET A 1 10.06 5.13 -1.28
N CYS A 2 11.14 5.64 -1.91
CA CYS A 2 12.49 5.05 -1.86
C CYS A 2 13.50 5.85 -0.99
N PRO A 3 13.28 6.05 0.33
CA PRO A 3 14.20 6.82 1.17
C PRO A 3 15.39 6.01 1.73
N GLY A 4 15.42 4.69 1.50
CA GLY A 4 16.40 3.79 2.09
C GLY A 4 17.83 3.99 1.56
N LYS A 5 18.84 3.76 2.41
CA LYS A 5 20.27 3.87 2.04
C LYS A 5 20.69 2.93 0.89
N LYS A 6 19.94 1.86 0.66
CA LYS A 6 20.15 0.91 -0.45
C LYS A 6 19.35 1.27 -1.72
N GLU A 7 18.49 2.28 -1.66
CA GLU A 7 17.64 2.72 -2.77
C GLU A 7 18.33 3.76 -3.67
N PHE A 8 19.44 3.35 -4.27
CA PHE A 8 20.17 4.14 -5.23
C PHE A 8 20.39 3.39 -6.55
N VAL A 9 20.75 4.14 -7.58
CA VAL A 9 21.32 3.60 -8.82
C VAL A 9 22.74 4.10 -8.97
N SER A 10 23.60 3.24 -9.51
CA SER A 10 24.97 3.59 -9.85
C SER A 10 25.01 4.10 -11.29
N VAL A 11 25.24 5.40 -11.48
CA VAL A 11 25.22 6.10 -12.77
C VAL A 11 26.64 6.43 -13.20
N LYS A 12 26.97 6.15 -14.47
CA LYS A 12 28.26 6.53 -15.06
C LYS A 12 28.23 8.01 -15.47
N THR A 13 29.18 8.79 -15.00
CA THR A 13 29.43 10.19 -15.36
C THR A 13 30.84 10.34 -15.93
N ALA A 14 31.20 11.54 -16.38
CA ALA A 14 32.55 11.84 -16.87
C ALA A 14 33.64 11.58 -15.81
N GLY A 15 33.32 11.75 -14.52
CA GLY A 15 34.25 11.56 -13.40
C GLY A 15 34.23 10.17 -12.77
N GLY A 16 33.52 9.19 -13.34
CA GLY A 16 33.41 7.84 -12.80
C GLY A 16 31.98 7.40 -12.52
N ARG A 17 31.79 6.46 -11.59
CA ARG A 17 30.46 6.00 -11.18
C ARG A 17 30.04 6.71 -9.90
N VAL A 18 28.83 7.28 -9.89
CA VAL A 18 28.25 7.96 -8.72
C VAL A 18 26.95 7.26 -8.32
N HIS A 19 26.68 7.19 -7.01
CA HIS A 19 25.40 6.73 -6.51
C HIS A 19 24.41 7.90 -6.49
N MET A 20 23.29 7.74 -7.21
CA MET A 20 22.20 8.70 -7.23
C MET A 20 20.96 8.05 -6.64
N GLN A 21 20.22 8.79 -5.82
CA GLN A 21 18.97 8.30 -5.25
C GLN A 21 17.97 7.97 -6.37
N LYS A 22 17.28 6.83 -6.25
CA LYS A 22 16.20 6.47 -7.17
C LYS A 22 15.07 7.49 -7.06
N ARG A 23 14.56 7.94 -8.21
CA ARG A 23 13.29 8.67 -8.30
C ARG A 23 12.33 7.85 -9.15
N LEU A 24 11.21 7.46 -8.55
CA LEU A 24 10.21 6.64 -9.22
C LEU A 24 9.40 7.51 -10.20
N LEU A 25 9.30 7.05 -11.44
CA LEU A 25 8.36 7.58 -12.41
C LEU A 25 7.00 6.92 -12.17
N LEU A 26 6.03 7.72 -11.73
CA LEU A 26 4.66 7.27 -11.44
C LEU A 26 3.85 6.99 -12.71
N PHE A 27 4.19 7.66 -13.81
CA PHE A 27 3.55 7.48 -15.11
C PHE A 27 4.16 6.33 -15.90
N ASN A 28 3.35 5.69 -16.72
CA ASN A 28 3.87 4.77 -17.72
C ASN A 28 4.64 5.55 -18.80
N LEU A 29 5.81 5.05 -19.21
CA LEU A 29 6.67 5.69 -20.21
C LEU A 29 5.94 6.00 -21.53
N GLY A 30 4.98 5.17 -21.94
CA GLY A 30 4.16 5.41 -23.12
C GLY A 30 3.15 6.55 -22.95
N GLU A 31 2.64 6.79 -21.74
CA GLU A 31 1.80 7.97 -21.46
C GLU A 31 2.64 9.24 -21.48
N VAL A 32 3.79 9.23 -20.81
CA VAL A 32 4.69 10.39 -20.80
C VAL A 32 5.17 10.74 -22.21
N HIS A 33 5.49 9.73 -23.04
CA HIS A 33 5.87 9.96 -24.43
C HIS A 33 4.74 10.60 -25.24
N ARG A 34 3.50 10.11 -25.13
CA ARG A 34 2.34 10.69 -25.82
C ARG A 34 2.08 12.13 -25.38
N LEU A 35 2.14 12.41 -24.09
CA LEU A 35 1.99 13.76 -23.54
C LEU A 35 3.09 14.69 -24.06
N PHE A 36 4.34 14.25 -24.05
CA PHE A 36 5.47 15.01 -24.55
C PHE A 36 5.30 15.40 -26.03
N VAL A 37 4.93 14.45 -26.90
CA VAL A 37 4.70 14.73 -28.33
C VAL A 37 3.53 15.70 -28.51
N ALA A 38 2.44 15.54 -27.74
CA ALA A 38 1.27 16.41 -27.83
C ALA A 38 1.56 17.85 -27.37
N GLU A 39 2.38 18.03 -26.33
CA GLU A 39 2.70 19.36 -25.77
C GLU A 39 3.81 20.09 -26.53
N THR A 40 4.80 19.35 -27.06
CA THR A 40 5.99 19.95 -27.69
C THR A 40 5.97 19.91 -29.21
N ASN A 41 5.13 19.07 -29.80
CA ASN A 41 5.08 18.78 -31.24
C ASN A 41 6.43 18.32 -31.83
N ILE A 42 7.32 17.79 -30.98
CA ILE A 42 8.60 17.21 -31.38
C ILE A 42 8.37 15.75 -31.80
N ASP A 43 8.72 15.42 -33.04
CA ASP A 43 8.70 14.04 -33.51
C ASP A 43 9.92 13.27 -32.99
N ILE A 44 9.67 12.36 -32.06
CA ILE A 44 10.68 11.48 -31.49
C ILE A 44 10.07 10.09 -31.26
N SER A 45 10.82 9.04 -31.59
CA SER A 45 10.41 7.68 -31.31
C SER A 45 10.36 7.41 -29.80
N ARG A 46 9.47 6.51 -29.37
CA ARG A 46 9.37 6.11 -27.96
C ARG A 46 10.70 5.59 -27.41
N SER A 47 11.46 4.84 -28.22
CA SER A 47 12.76 4.29 -27.82
C SER A 47 13.77 5.41 -27.53
N ASN A 48 13.93 6.36 -28.46
CA ASN A 48 14.86 7.48 -28.29
C ASN A 48 14.44 8.36 -27.10
N PHE A 49 13.14 8.61 -26.95
CA PHE A 49 12.60 9.32 -25.78
C PHE A 49 12.97 8.63 -24.45
N CYS A 50 12.83 7.31 -24.38
CA CYS A 50 13.19 6.54 -23.18
C CYS A 50 14.70 6.54 -22.88
N GLU A 51 15.56 6.62 -23.91
CA GLU A 51 17.02 6.67 -23.74
C GLU A 51 17.50 7.99 -23.13
N LEU A 52 16.84 9.11 -23.50
CA LEU A 52 17.09 10.45 -22.99
C LEU A 52 16.71 10.64 -21.51
N ARG A 53 15.93 9.70 -20.96
CA ARG A 53 15.59 9.70 -19.54
C ARG A 53 16.85 9.63 -18.66
N LEU A 54 16.93 10.53 -17.69
CA LEU A 54 17.97 10.51 -16.65
C LEU A 54 18.00 9.15 -15.95
N LYS A 55 19.20 8.57 -15.82
CA LYS A 55 19.36 7.17 -15.37
C LYS A 55 18.90 6.89 -13.94
N HIS A 56 18.74 7.93 -13.11
CA HIS A 56 18.21 7.82 -11.76
C HIS A 56 16.68 7.94 -11.66
N ILE A 57 16.00 8.23 -12.79
CA ILE A 57 14.55 8.15 -12.92
C ILE A 57 14.19 6.74 -13.38
N VAL A 58 13.60 5.94 -12.50
CA VAL A 58 13.29 4.52 -12.76
C VAL A 58 11.77 4.32 -12.84
N PRO A 59 11.26 3.43 -13.72
CA PRO A 59 9.82 3.13 -13.70
C PRO A 59 9.45 2.50 -12.37
N MET A 60 8.29 2.84 -11.83
CA MET A 60 7.74 2.14 -10.66
C MET A 60 7.44 0.68 -11.01
N SER A 61 7.88 -0.23 -10.15
CA SER A 61 7.48 -1.64 -10.15
C SER A 61 6.42 -1.91 -9.09
N ALA A 62 5.81 -3.10 -9.12
CA ALA A 62 4.82 -3.50 -8.10
C ALA A 62 5.40 -3.47 -6.67
N GLY A 63 6.69 -3.77 -6.50
CA GLY A 63 7.35 -3.73 -5.19
C GLY A 63 7.70 -2.33 -4.70
N ASP A 64 7.61 -1.31 -5.55
CA ASP A 64 7.88 0.08 -5.18
C ASP A 64 6.63 0.80 -4.64
N GLN A 65 5.47 0.17 -4.78
CA GLN A 65 4.21 0.65 -4.23
C GLN A 65 4.20 0.44 -2.71
N ASP A 66 3.79 1.46 -1.99
CA ASP A 66 3.66 1.42 -0.53
C ASP A 66 2.27 0.88 -0.16
N VAL A 67 2.01 -0.37 -0.56
CA VAL A 67 0.74 -1.05 -0.34
C VAL A 67 1.01 -2.40 0.33
N CYS A 68 0.33 -2.64 1.45
CA CYS A 68 0.39 -3.94 2.10
C CYS A 68 -0.72 -4.84 1.54
N LEU A 69 -0.35 -5.82 0.72
CA LEU A 69 -1.26 -6.85 0.20
C LEU A 69 -1.03 -8.19 0.91
N CYS A 70 -0.62 -8.15 2.18
CA CYS A 70 -0.35 -9.36 2.92
C CYS A 70 -1.68 -10.04 3.30
N ARG A 71 -1.67 -11.38 3.33
CA ARG A 71 -2.83 -12.19 3.73
C ARG A 71 -3.42 -11.73 5.07
N TYR A 72 -2.60 -11.29 6.01
CA TYR A 72 -3.05 -10.89 7.34
C TYR A 72 -3.96 -9.66 7.28
N HIS A 73 -3.53 -8.58 6.62
CA HIS A 73 -4.35 -7.36 6.45
C HIS A 73 -5.54 -7.59 5.53
N GLU A 74 -5.37 -8.35 4.44
CA GLU A 74 -6.48 -8.64 3.52
C GLU A 74 -7.59 -9.47 4.17
N ASN A 75 -7.25 -10.50 4.94
CA ASN A 75 -8.25 -11.36 5.56
C ASN A 75 -9.08 -10.64 6.64
N ILE A 76 -8.43 -9.84 7.49
CA ILE A 76 -9.16 -9.07 8.50
C ILE A 76 -10.03 -7.99 7.84
N ASN A 77 -9.56 -7.33 6.79
CA ASN A 77 -10.37 -6.39 6.02
C ASN A 77 -11.61 -7.06 5.43
N MET A 78 -11.49 -8.25 4.82
CA MET A 78 -12.63 -8.99 4.28
C MET A 78 -13.64 -9.40 5.37
N MET A 79 -13.15 -9.77 6.55
CA MET A 79 -13.99 -10.08 7.70
C MET A 79 -14.76 -8.85 8.17
N VAL A 80 -14.07 -7.75 8.46
CA VAL A 80 -14.66 -6.49 8.94
C VAL A 80 -15.67 -5.94 7.93
N THR A 81 -15.32 -5.92 6.64
CA THR A 81 -16.23 -5.48 5.56
C THR A 81 -17.51 -6.32 5.52
N SER A 82 -17.42 -7.61 5.83
CA SER A 82 -18.58 -8.50 5.84
C SER A 82 -19.43 -8.33 7.11
N LEU A 83 -18.78 -8.09 8.26
CA LEU A 83 -19.45 -7.79 9.54
C LEU A 83 -20.15 -6.44 9.51
N ASN A 84 -19.54 -5.41 8.93
CA ASN A 84 -20.13 -4.07 8.82
C ASN A 84 -21.48 -4.09 8.08
N LYS A 85 -21.71 -5.05 7.17
CA LYS A 85 -23.01 -5.22 6.48
C LYS A 85 -24.15 -5.63 7.41
N VAL A 86 -23.83 -6.30 8.52
CA VAL A 86 -24.84 -6.77 9.51
C VAL A 86 -24.80 -5.97 10.80
N VAL A 87 -23.67 -5.31 11.10
CA VAL A 87 -23.50 -4.35 12.21
C VAL A 87 -23.08 -3.00 11.59
N PRO A 88 -24.02 -2.16 11.14
CA PRO A 88 -23.70 -0.92 10.41
C PRO A 88 -22.86 0.10 11.18
N LEU A 89 -22.87 0.03 12.52
CA LEU A 89 -22.07 0.90 13.39
C LEU A 89 -20.62 0.43 13.57
N LEU A 90 -20.30 -0.81 13.16
CA LEU A 90 -18.93 -1.30 13.15
C LEU A 90 -18.11 -0.50 12.12
N PRO A 91 -16.83 -0.18 12.36
CA PRO A 91 -16.00 0.42 11.33
C PRO A 91 -15.90 -0.43 10.05
N ALA A 92 -15.70 0.20 8.89
CA ALA A 92 -15.81 -0.47 7.60
C ALA A 92 -14.50 -1.11 7.13
N SER A 93 -13.38 -0.80 7.79
CA SER A 93 -12.06 -1.33 7.47
C SER A 93 -11.30 -1.75 8.72
N ALA A 94 -10.33 -2.64 8.56
CA ALA A 94 -9.47 -3.08 9.65
C ALA A 94 -8.63 -1.93 10.23
N ASP A 95 -8.24 -0.96 9.41
CA ASP A 95 -7.51 0.23 9.88
C ASP A 95 -8.40 1.09 10.77
N GLU A 96 -9.67 1.26 10.43
CA GLU A 96 -10.61 1.98 11.31
C GLU A 96 -10.90 1.21 12.60
N VAL A 97 -11.04 -0.12 12.53
CA VAL A 97 -11.17 -0.97 13.73
C VAL A 97 -9.93 -0.84 14.62
N LEU A 98 -8.73 -0.84 14.03
CA LEU A 98 -7.50 -0.65 14.78
C LEU A 98 -7.48 0.73 15.44
N ASN A 99 -7.78 1.80 14.70
CA ASN A 99 -7.86 3.17 15.22
C ASN A 99 -8.89 3.32 16.35
N ALA A 100 -10.03 2.63 16.27
CA ALA A 100 -11.06 2.68 17.31
C ALA A 100 -10.63 2.00 18.63
N THR A 101 -9.58 1.18 18.59
CA THR A 101 -9.13 0.38 19.74
C THR A 101 -7.78 0.83 20.30
N VAL A 102 -7.19 1.90 19.77
CA VAL A 102 -5.93 2.47 20.27
C VAL A 102 -6.08 3.97 20.51
N CYS A 103 -5.34 4.53 21.47
CA CYS A 103 -5.38 5.99 21.68
C CYS A 103 -4.74 6.76 20.52
N SER A 104 -3.66 6.21 19.94
CA SER A 104 -2.94 6.77 18.81
C SER A 104 -2.10 5.69 18.14
N MET A 105 -2.06 5.71 16.80
CA MET A 105 -1.19 4.86 15.99
C MET A 105 0.30 5.23 16.10
N GLU A 106 0.61 6.41 16.63
CA GLU A 106 1.99 6.86 16.86
C GLU A 106 2.51 6.46 18.25
N ASN A 107 1.64 5.92 19.11
CA ASN A 107 2.02 5.46 20.44
C ASN A 107 2.31 3.95 20.41
N GLU A 108 3.58 3.60 20.58
CA GLU A 108 4.06 2.21 20.55
C GLU A 108 3.39 1.33 21.62
N GLU A 109 3.19 1.82 22.84
CA GLU A 109 2.52 1.05 23.91
C GLU A 109 1.05 0.73 23.55
N CYS A 110 0.36 1.66 22.88
CA CYS A 110 -1.00 1.44 22.41
C CYS A 110 -1.05 0.37 21.33
N VAL A 111 -0.21 0.51 20.29
CA VAL A 111 -0.15 -0.43 19.16
C VAL A 111 0.29 -1.83 19.63
N ASN A 112 1.19 -1.92 20.61
CA ASN A 112 1.62 -3.17 21.21
C ASN A 112 0.68 -3.73 22.29
N ARG A 113 -0.50 -3.12 22.50
CA ARG A 113 -1.53 -3.55 23.49
C ARG A 113 -1.02 -3.61 24.93
N GLN A 114 -0.11 -2.71 25.28
CA GLN A 114 0.41 -2.53 26.64
C GLN A 114 -0.19 -1.29 27.32
N CYS A 115 -0.87 -0.43 26.56
CA CYS A 115 -1.57 0.72 27.10
C CYS A 115 -2.77 0.28 27.98
N PRO A 116 -2.88 0.77 29.22
CA PRO A 116 -3.99 0.42 30.12
C PRO A 116 -5.29 1.18 29.82
N THR A 117 -5.28 2.13 28.89
CA THR A 117 -6.40 3.06 28.63
C THR A 117 -7.25 2.65 27.43
N CYS A 118 -6.63 2.17 26.35
CA CYS A 118 -7.36 1.71 25.17
C CYS A 118 -7.53 0.19 25.19
N GLY A 119 -8.52 -0.31 24.46
CA GLY A 119 -8.84 -1.72 24.38
C GLY A 119 -9.90 -1.98 23.32
N THR A 120 -10.47 -3.18 23.36
CA THR A 120 -11.53 -3.60 22.44
C THR A 120 -12.93 -3.36 22.98
N ASP A 121 -13.06 -2.95 24.24
CA ASP A 121 -14.34 -2.83 24.96
C ASP A 121 -15.35 -1.92 24.21
N ASN A 122 -14.88 -0.84 23.57
CA ASN A 122 -15.70 0.05 22.76
C ASN A 122 -16.36 -0.65 21.56
N LEU A 123 -15.80 -1.77 21.10
CA LEU A 123 -16.38 -2.58 20.04
C LEU A 123 -17.40 -3.58 20.58
N ASP A 124 -17.25 -4.07 21.81
CA ASP A 124 -18.16 -5.06 22.38
C ASP A 124 -19.59 -4.52 22.47
N GLU A 125 -19.75 -3.23 22.78
CA GLU A 125 -21.04 -2.55 22.79
C GLU A 125 -21.77 -2.60 21.43
N LEU A 126 -21.02 -2.61 20.32
CA LEU A 126 -21.59 -2.67 18.98
C LEU A 126 -22.23 -4.03 18.68
N PHE A 127 -21.82 -5.08 19.39
CA PHE A 127 -22.35 -6.43 19.24
C PHE A 127 -23.40 -6.78 20.30
N ALA A 128 -23.58 -5.95 21.34
CA ALA A 128 -24.44 -6.24 22.49
C ALA A 128 -25.94 -6.42 22.14
N THR A 129 -26.39 -5.82 21.03
CA THR A 129 -27.79 -5.87 20.58
C THR A 129 -27.99 -6.70 19.31
N SER A 130 -26.91 -7.28 18.79
CA SER A 130 -26.96 -8.04 17.54
C SER A 130 -27.46 -9.45 17.81
N ASP A 131 -28.52 -9.85 17.13
CA ASP A 131 -28.86 -11.27 17.00
C ASP A 131 -27.64 -12.03 16.45
N ILE A 132 -27.52 -13.32 16.79
CA ILE A 132 -26.46 -14.17 16.23
C ILE A 132 -26.76 -14.39 14.74
N ILE A 133 -26.27 -13.48 13.90
CA ILE A 133 -26.44 -13.52 12.45
C ILE A 133 -25.21 -14.21 11.85
N PRO A 134 -25.38 -15.32 11.11
CA PRO A 134 -24.26 -15.94 10.43
C PRO A 134 -23.76 -15.04 9.30
N VAL A 135 -22.45 -14.78 9.27
CA VAL A 135 -21.78 -14.00 8.22
C VAL A 135 -20.78 -14.87 7.49
N THR A 136 -20.80 -14.82 6.17
CA THR A 136 -19.82 -15.49 5.31
C THR A 136 -18.91 -14.47 4.65
N PHE A 137 -17.61 -14.77 4.61
CA PHE A 137 -16.61 -13.93 3.96
C PHE A 137 -15.57 -14.81 3.24
N TYR A 138 -14.94 -14.25 2.22
CA TYR A 138 -13.81 -14.90 1.55
C TYR A 138 -12.55 -14.72 2.39
N GLN A 139 -11.63 -15.69 2.34
CA GLN A 139 -10.34 -15.60 3.01
C GLN A 139 -9.23 -16.15 2.13
N TRP A 140 -8.12 -15.42 2.09
CA TRP A 140 -6.91 -15.92 1.46
C TRP A 140 -6.28 -17.01 2.32
N THR A 141 -5.98 -18.16 1.72
CA THR A 141 -5.30 -19.30 2.33
C THR A 141 -3.98 -19.57 1.61
N ASN A 142 -3.06 -20.27 2.29
CA ASN A 142 -1.83 -20.74 1.66
C ASN A 142 -2.04 -22.20 1.28
N VAL A 143 -1.98 -22.48 -0.02
CA VAL A 143 -2.04 -23.84 -0.58
C VAL A 143 -0.79 -24.02 -1.41
N ASP A 144 0.09 -24.93 -0.99
CA ASP A 144 1.36 -25.25 -1.66
C ASP A 144 2.26 -24.03 -1.93
N GLY A 145 2.34 -23.10 -0.97
CA GLY A 145 3.16 -21.90 -1.09
C GLY A 145 2.55 -20.81 -1.98
N ARG A 146 1.34 -21.03 -2.52
CA ARG A 146 0.58 -20.05 -3.29
C ARG A 146 -0.60 -19.54 -2.48
N ILE A 147 -0.90 -18.25 -2.65
CA ILE A 147 -2.03 -17.61 -1.98
C ILE A 147 -3.27 -17.75 -2.87
N GLN A 148 -4.35 -18.32 -2.34
CA GLN A 148 -5.63 -18.55 -3.03
C GLN A 148 -6.78 -18.01 -2.18
N LYS A 149 -7.81 -17.42 -2.80
CA LYS A 149 -8.96 -16.77 -2.15
C LYS A 149 -10.16 -17.69 -2.02
#